data_AF-D6TNE1-F1
#
_entry.id   AF-D6TNE1-F1
#
_cell.length_a   1.000
_cell.length_b   1.000
_cell.length_c   1.000
_cell.angle_alpha   90.00
_cell.angle_beta   90.00
_cell.angle_gamma   90.00
#
_symmetry.space_group_name_H-M   'P 1'
#
loop_
_entity.id
_entity.type
_entity.pdbx_description
1 polymer ?
#
loop_
_entity_poly.entity_id
_entity_poly.type
_entity_poly.pdbx_seq_one_letter_code
_entity_poly.pdbx_strand_id
1 'polypeptide(L)'
;MPEQELFTSEEAVREFVKAGLSETTFRRKVREEKVIDKILPEGRARGALYPADQVREAIKQSRGTAHHNNERTKRTVPDVVLDWVKPEDVPSGLALDQIVYNEMFLASAEVYMAWRRKNPKISMGAFDANDRRTRYGYIGLIPLPEPIILDVLMGRKDEKEITPDEILTYDEPGEYTLLANSAVIHPSYPELANRILHGIMQFWIDQYPEKRIKRIYAQTVSEQGTALAKKLYLSPLYLMGSDGLVRVKDAYVLDMNEKAVSKVIRLFQEQLEAKSHLNQK
;
A
#
# COMPACT_ATOMS: atom_id res chain seq x y z
N MET A 1 -34.54 36.57 -11.49
CA MET A 1 -33.60 35.58 -10.93
C MET A 1 -33.10 36.13 -9.60
N PRO A 2 -33.03 35.32 -8.53
CA PRO A 2 -32.44 35.81 -7.28
C PRO A 2 -30.99 36.23 -7.52
N GLU A 3 -30.61 37.40 -7.00
CA GLU A 3 -29.21 37.86 -7.01
C GLU A 3 -28.36 36.83 -6.28
N GLN A 4 -27.37 36.27 -6.97
CA GLN A 4 -26.45 35.32 -6.38
C GLN A 4 -25.45 36.06 -5.50
N GLU A 5 -25.47 35.76 -4.20
CA GLU A 5 -24.52 36.33 -3.22
C GLU A 5 -23.10 35.85 -3.57
N LEU A 6 -22.17 36.80 -3.68
CA LEU A 6 -20.77 36.55 -4.04
C LEU A 6 -19.84 36.98 -2.92
N PHE A 7 -18.83 36.14 -2.64
CA PHE A 7 -17.75 36.43 -1.70
C PHE A 7 -16.47 36.78 -2.43
N THR A 8 -15.72 37.71 -1.86
CA THR A 8 -14.28 37.87 -2.16
C THR A 8 -13.49 36.67 -1.61
N SER A 9 -12.23 36.53 -2.05
CA SER A 9 -11.35 35.49 -1.51
C SER A 9 -11.16 35.60 0.01
N GLU A 10 -11.11 36.82 0.56
CA GLU A 10 -10.94 37.03 2.00
C GLU A 10 -12.19 36.61 2.78
N GLU A 11 -13.38 36.92 2.26
CA GLU A 11 -14.65 36.52 2.88
C GLU A 11 -14.86 35.01 2.82
N ALA A 12 -14.57 34.38 1.68
CA ALA A 12 -14.68 32.93 1.54
C ALA A 12 -13.70 32.19 2.48
N VAL A 13 -12.45 32.68 2.60
CA VAL A 13 -11.47 32.13 3.55
C VAL A 13 -11.94 32.34 4.99
N ARG A 14 -12.49 33.51 5.32
CA ARG A 14 -13.01 33.81 6.66
C ARG A 14 -14.13 32.84 7.05
N GLU A 15 -15.03 32.50 6.12
CA GLU A 15 -16.08 31.51 6.36
C GLU A 15 -15.52 30.10 6.60
N PHE A 16 -14.50 29.68 5.85
CA PHE A 16 -13.80 28.41 6.09
C PHE A 16 -13.13 28.39 7.48
N VAL A 17 -12.42 29.44 7.85
CA VAL A 17 -11.75 29.55 9.16
C VAL A 17 -12.76 29.57 10.31
N LYS A 18 -13.85 30.33 10.16
CA LYS A 18 -14.96 30.37 11.12
C LYS A 18 -15.61 28.99 11.29
N ALA A 19 -15.60 28.17 10.25
CA ALA A 19 -16.08 26.79 10.29
C ALA A 19 -15.06 25.77 10.85
N GLY A 20 -13.83 26.19 11.18
CA GLY A 20 -12.75 25.35 11.70
C GLY A 20 -11.87 24.70 10.63
N LEU A 21 -11.91 25.20 9.39
CA LEU A 21 -11.14 24.69 8.24
C LEU A 21 -9.99 25.66 7.89
N SER A 22 -8.93 25.14 7.26
CA SER A 22 -7.78 25.95 6.87
C SER A 22 -7.99 26.69 5.54
N GLU A 23 -7.26 27.78 5.34
CA GLU A 23 -7.18 28.45 4.03
C GLU A 23 -6.72 27.49 2.92
N THR A 24 -5.79 26.58 3.24
CA THR A 24 -5.32 25.55 2.29
C THR A 24 -6.47 24.66 1.81
N THR A 25 -7.41 24.32 2.70
CA THR A 25 -8.60 23.52 2.37
C THR A 25 -9.49 24.26 1.37
N PHE A 26 -9.70 25.57 1.57
CA PHE A 26 -10.41 26.42 0.60
C PHE A 26 -9.70 26.44 -0.76
N ARG A 27 -8.39 26.72 -0.79
CA ARG A 27 -7.62 26.79 -2.05
C ARG A 27 -7.64 25.46 -2.81
N ARG A 28 -7.60 24.33 -2.10
CA ARG A 28 -7.74 22.98 -2.68
C ARG A 28 -9.10 22.78 -3.32
N LYS A 29 -10.18 23.15 -2.63
CA LYS A 29 -11.56 23.06 -3.13
C LYS A 29 -11.79 23.87 -4.40
N VAL A 30 -11.14 25.02 -4.53
CA VAL A 30 -11.20 25.87 -5.73
C VAL A 30 -10.33 25.31 -6.87
N ARG A 31 -9.07 24.98 -6.61
CA ARG A 31 -8.08 24.70 -7.67
C ARG A 31 -8.07 23.25 -8.12
N GLU A 32 -8.12 22.33 -7.17
CA GLU A 32 -7.88 20.90 -7.41
C GLU A 32 -9.20 20.16 -7.55
N GLU A 33 -10.12 20.37 -6.60
CA GLU A 33 -11.39 19.64 -6.56
C GLU A 33 -12.47 20.32 -7.43
N LYS A 34 -12.28 21.59 -7.82
CA LYS A 34 -13.20 22.39 -8.63
C LYS A 34 -14.65 22.37 -8.12
N VAL A 35 -14.81 22.37 -6.79
CA VAL A 35 -16.11 22.37 -6.11
C VAL A 35 -16.64 23.79 -5.91
N ILE A 36 -15.74 24.78 -5.92
CA ILE A 36 -16.07 26.19 -5.81
C ILE A 36 -15.57 26.89 -7.07
N ASP A 37 -16.50 27.45 -7.83
CA ASP A 37 -16.23 28.20 -9.04
C ASP A 37 -15.54 29.52 -8.72
N LYS A 38 -14.61 29.87 -9.59
CA LYS A 38 -13.86 31.11 -9.54
C LYS A 38 -14.36 32.05 -10.64
N ILE A 39 -15.10 33.09 -10.26
CA ILE A 39 -15.66 34.07 -11.19
C ILE A 39 -14.74 35.29 -11.23
N LEU A 40 -14.30 35.68 -12.42
CA LEU A 40 -13.53 36.91 -12.64
C LEU A 40 -14.44 37.93 -13.33
N PRO A 41 -14.69 39.11 -12.72
CA PRO A 41 -15.43 40.17 -13.37
C PRO A 41 -14.77 40.60 -14.68
N GLU A 42 -15.60 40.91 -15.68
CA GLU A 42 -15.13 41.30 -17.01
C GLU A 42 -14.18 42.51 -16.93
N GLY A 43 -13.06 42.42 -17.66
CA GLY A 43 -12.02 43.45 -17.66
C GLY A 43 -11.09 43.47 -16.44
N ARG A 44 -11.19 42.54 -15.49
CA ARG A 44 -10.28 42.46 -14.33
C ARG A 44 -9.35 41.25 -14.38
N ALA A 45 -8.07 41.49 -14.09
CA ALA A 45 -7.06 40.44 -13.93
C ALA A 45 -6.95 39.88 -12.50
N ARG A 46 -7.57 40.56 -11.51
CA ARG A 46 -7.53 40.22 -10.08
C ARG A 46 -8.88 40.51 -9.41
N GLY A 47 -9.08 39.95 -8.22
CA GLY A 47 -10.32 40.11 -7.44
C GLY A 47 -11.39 39.11 -7.84
N ALA A 48 -11.03 37.83 -7.86
CA ALA A 48 -12.00 36.77 -8.12
C ALA A 48 -13.07 36.71 -7.03
N LEU A 49 -14.28 36.41 -7.46
CA LEU A 49 -15.46 36.24 -6.64
C LEU A 49 -15.90 34.77 -6.64
N TYR A 50 -16.50 34.35 -5.54
CA TYR A 50 -16.87 32.98 -5.26
C TYR A 50 -18.34 32.92 -4.87
N PRO A 51 -19.15 32.04 -5.49
CA PRO A 51 -20.54 31.85 -5.07
C PRO A 51 -20.67 31.46 -3.61
N ALA A 52 -21.42 32.25 -2.82
CA ALA A 52 -21.53 32.05 -1.37
C ALA A 52 -22.21 30.71 -1.02
N ASP A 53 -23.13 30.24 -1.86
CA ASP A 53 -23.78 28.94 -1.76
C ASP A 53 -22.80 27.78 -1.92
N GLN A 54 -21.93 27.83 -2.94
CA GLN A 54 -20.90 26.81 -3.16
C GLN A 54 -19.86 26.81 -2.02
N VAL A 55 -19.48 27.98 -1.51
CA VAL A 55 -18.59 28.09 -0.34
C VAL A 55 -19.22 27.43 0.89
N ARG A 56 -20.48 27.73 1.19
CA ARG A 56 -21.21 27.15 2.33
C ARG A 56 -21.41 25.63 2.17
N GLU A 57 -21.71 25.17 0.96
CA GLU A 57 -21.88 23.74 0.68
C GLU A 57 -20.55 22.97 0.80
N ALA A 58 -19.46 23.53 0.27
CA ALA A 58 -18.12 22.97 0.44
C ALA A 58 -17.70 22.87 1.92
N ILE A 59 -18.10 23.83 2.75
CA ILE A 59 -17.89 23.79 4.21
C ILE A 59 -18.69 22.64 4.84
N LYS A 60 -19.98 22.48 4.49
CA LYS A 60 -20.81 21.37 4.99
C LYS A 60 -20.22 20.01 4.63
N GLN A 61 -19.83 19.81 3.37
CA GLN A 61 -19.17 18.59 2.91
C GLN A 61 -17.85 18.32 3.63
N SER A 62 -17.06 19.39 3.86
CA SER A 62 -15.78 19.30 4.58
C SER A 62 -15.98 19.01 6.08
N ARG A 63 -17.10 19.44 6.67
CA ARG A 63 -17.46 19.12 8.07
C ARG A 63 -17.98 17.69 8.22
N GLY A 64 -18.75 17.18 7.28
CA GLY A 64 -19.16 15.76 7.27
C GLY A 64 -17.95 14.81 7.18
N THR A 65 -16.94 15.17 6.39
CA THR A 65 -15.68 14.43 6.30
C THR A 65 -14.74 14.70 7.48
N ALA A 66 -14.74 15.89 8.07
CA ALA A 66 -13.95 16.22 9.26
C ALA A 66 -14.51 15.54 10.53
N HIS A 67 -15.82 15.33 10.65
CA HIS A 67 -16.38 14.56 11.77
C HIS A 67 -15.93 13.09 11.74
N HIS A 68 -15.79 12.50 10.56
CA HIS A 68 -15.17 11.17 10.42
C HIS A 68 -13.67 11.16 10.72
N ASN A 69 -12.96 12.29 10.54
CA ASN A 69 -11.53 12.37 10.85
C ASN A 69 -11.25 12.77 12.31
N ASN A 70 -12.14 13.50 12.99
CA ASN A 70 -12.00 13.85 14.41
C ASN A 70 -12.43 12.72 15.37
N GLU A 71 -13.13 11.70 14.87
CA GLU A 71 -13.25 10.39 15.54
C GLU A 71 -12.01 9.49 15.35
N ARG A 72 -10.88 10.06 14.89
CA ARG A 72 -9.58 9.56 15.31
C ARG A 72 -9.30 10.08 16.73
N THR A 73 -10.08 9.59 17.70
CA THR A 73 -9.53 9.33 19.05
C THR A 73 -8.12 8.82 18.85
N LYS A 74 -7.12 9.34 19.59
CA LYS A 74 -5.74 8.83 19.58
C LYS A 74 -5.79 7.30 19.54
N ARG A 75 -5.71 6.70 18.34
CA ARG A 75 -5.85 5.25 18.19
C ARG A 75 -4.53 4.73 18.71
N THR A 76 -4.54 4.22 19.93
CA THR A 76 -3.42 3.48 20.46
C THR A 76 -3.21 2.31 19.52
N VAL A 77 -2.07 2.33 18.82
CA VAL A 77 -1.61 1.18 18.04
C VAL A 77 -1.63 -0.01 18.99
N PRO A 78 -2.32 -1.12 18.65
CA PRO A 78 -2.35 -2.27 19.51
C PRO A 78 -0.93 -2.77 19.76
N ASP A 79 -0.72 -3.38 20.93
CA ASP A 79 0.51 -4.12 21.14
C ASP A 79 0.47 -5.38 20.27
N VAL A 80 1.51 -5.59 19.48
CA VAL A 80 1.53 -6.66 18.48
C VAL A 80 2.86 -7.37 18.45
N VAL A 81 2.76 -8.69 18.24
CA VAL A 81 3.88 -9.56 17.94
C VAL A 81 3.95 -9.75 16.43
N LEU A 82 5.15 -9.53 15.87
CA LEU A 82 5.43 -9.86 14.48
C LEU A 82 5.92 -11.31 14.41
N ASP A 83 5.24 -12.12 13.61
CA ASP A 83 5.61 -13.53 13.44
C ASP A 83 5.20 -14.03 12.05
N TRP A 84 5.79 -15.15 11.64
CA TRP A 84 5.37 -15.85 10.44
C TRP A 84 3.98 -16.44 10.62
N VAL A 85 3.16 -16.32 9.58
CA VAL A 85 1.79 -16.84 9.57
C VAL A 85 1.83 -18.36 9.38
N LYS A 86 1.23 -19.09 10.30
CA LYS A 86 1.14 -20.55 10.32
C LYS A 86 -0.16 -21.04 9.66
N PRO A 87 -0.26 -22.32 9.27
CA PRO A 87 -1.49 -22.86 8.70
C PRO A 87 -2.73 -22.67 9.61
N GLU A 88 -2.58 -22.81 10.92
CA GLU A 88 -3.65 -22.60 11.90
C GLU A 88 -4.11 -21.14 12.00
N ASP A 89 -3.30 -20.18 11.53
CA ASP A 89 -3.67 -18.78 11.56
C ASP A 89 -4.61 -18.43 10.39
N VAL A 90 -4.70 -19.23 9.32
CA VAL A 90 -5.46 -18.90 8.10
C VAL A 90 -6.86 -18.31 8.34
N PRO A 91 -7.68 -18.80 9.29
CA PRO A 91 -8.97 -18.19 9.61
C PRO A 91 -8.89 -16.70 10.00
N SER A 92 -7.89 -16.29 10.78
CA SER A 92 -7.72 -14.87 11.16
C SER A 92 -7.27 -14.00 9.98
N GLY A 93 -6.63 -14.61 8.99
CA GLY A 93 -6.24 -13.95 7.74
C GLY A 93 -7.46 -13.66 6.89
N LEU A 94 -8.29 -14.68 6.66
CA LEU A 94 -9.52 -14.55 5.89
C LEU A 94 -10.50 -13.55 6.53
N ALA A 95 -10.60 -13.54 7.86
CA ALA A 95 -11.41 -12.54 8.58
C ALA A 95 -10.89 -11.11 8.36
N LEU A 96 -9.57 -10.90 8.36
CA LEU A 96 -8.98 -9.60 8.04
C LEU A 96 -9.17 -9.25 6.56
N ASP A 97 -9.05 -10.22 5.66
CA ASP A 97 -9.22 -10.02 4.24
C ASP A 97 -10.64 -9.56 3.89
N GLN A 98 -11.66 -10.09 4.57
CA GLN A 98 -13.05 -9.62 4.42
C GLN A 98 -13.26 -8.16 4.85
N ILE A 99 -12.37 -7.61 5.71
CA ILE A 99 -12.41 -6.19 6.10
C ILE A 99 -11.77 -5.31 5.01
N VAL A 100 -10.77 -5.83 4.29
CA VAL A 100 -9.92 -5.03 3.39
C VAL A 100 -10.29 -5.22 1.92
N TYR A 101 -10.68 -6.42 1.51
CA TYR A 101 -11.00 -6.82 0.14
C TYR A 101 -12.49 -7.16 -0.02
N ASN A 102 -12.96 -7.06 -1.27
CA ASN A 102 -14.20 -7.70 -1.70
C ASN A 102 -13.93 -9.20 -2.00
N GLU A 103 -14.91 -10.08 -1.78
CA GLU A 103 -14.76 -11.56 -1.81
C GLU A 103 -14.04 -12.14 -3.05
N MET A 104 -14.11 -11.44 -4.20
CA MET A 104 -13.56 -11.92 -5.49
C MET A 104 -12.04 -12.22 -5.46
N PHE A 105 -11.29 -11.63 -4.53
CA PHE A 105 -9.83 -11.73 -4.49
C PHE A 105 -9.27 -12.84 -3.60
N LEU A 106 -10.11 -13.65 -2.94
CA LEU A 106 -9.65 -14.63 -1.95
C LEU A 106 -9.48 -16.03 -2.54
N ALA A 107 -8.35 -16.69 -2.25
CA ALA A 107 -8.17 -18.11 -2.47
C ALA A 107 -8.90 -18.92 -1.38
N SER A 108 -9.08 -20.23 -1.59
CA SER A 108 -9.63 -21.08 -0.54
C SER A 108 -8.66 -21.22 0.64
N ALA A 109 -9.19 -21.48 1.83
CA ALA A 109 -8.36 -21.73 3.02
C ALA A 109 -7.37 -22.88 2.80
N GLU A 110 -7.77 -23.91 2.06
CA GLU A 110 -6.94 -25.08 1.74
C GLU A 110 -5.70 -24.70 0.93
N VAL A 111 -5.85 -23.84 -0.09
CA VAL A 111 -4.73 -23.33 -0.90
C VAL A 111 -3.74 -22.59 0.00
N TYR A 112 -4.23 -21.67 0.82
CA TYR A 112 -3.38 -20.89 1.74
C TYR A 112 -2.67 -21.75 2.80
N MET A 113 -3.30 -22.82 3.28
CA MET A 113 -2.68 -23.77 4.20
C MET A 113 -1.61 -24.60 3.50
N ALA A 114 -1.88 -25.07 2.28
CA ALA A 114 -0.93 -25.88 1.50
C ALA A 114 0.35 -25.10 1.18
N TRP A 115 0.24 -23.84 0.78
CA TRP A 115 1.39 -22.96 0.55
C TRP A 115 2.26 -22.79 1.80
N ARG A 116 1.63 -22.56 2.96
CA ARG A 116 2.35 -22.38 4.24
C ARG A 116 2.99 -23.65 4.76
N ARG A 117 2.41 -24.82 4.47
CA ARG A 117 3.05 -26.12 4.77
C ARG A 117 4.30 -26.33 3.94
N LYS A 118 4.28 -25.93 2.66
CA LYS A 118 5.46 -25.99 1.78
C LYS A 118 6.55 -25.03 2.25
N ASN A 119 6.19 -23.77 2.47
CA ASN A 119 7.13 -22.76 2.94
C ASN A 119 6.49 -21.91 4.06
N PRO A 120 6.91 -22.09 5.32
CA PRO A 120 6.31 -21.38 6.45
C PRO A 120 6.70 -19.89 6.52
N LYS A 121 7.63 -19.42 5.68
CA LYS A 121 8.16 -18.05 5.71
C LYS A 121 7.69 -17.20 4.52
N ILE A 122 6.51 -17.49 3.97
CA ILE A 122 5.94 -16.74 2.83
C ILE A 122 5.08 -15.55 3.22
N SER A 123 4.70 -15.40 4.50
CA SER A 123 3.93 -14.25 4.95
C SER A 123 4.18 -13.96 6.41
N MET A 124 4.42 -12.69 6.73
CA MET A 124 4.59 -12.21 8.11
C MET A 124 3.38 -11.39 8.52
N GLY A 125 2.85 -11.66 9.72
CA GLY A 125 1.69 -10.99 10.28
C GLY A 125 2.02 -10.17 11.52
N ALA A 126 1.18 -9.18 11.80
CA ALA A 126 1.10 -8.49 13.07
C ALA A 126 -0.11 -9.02 13.85
N PHE A 127 0.15 -9.80 14.89
CA PHE A 127 -0.85 -10.44 15.73
C PHE A 127 -1.00 -9.67 17.04
N ASP A 128 -2.20 -9.64 17.62
CA ASP A 128 -2.37 -9.13 18.98
C ASP A 128 -1.45 -9.89 19.95
N ALA A 129 -0.76 -9.14 20.82
CA ALA A 129 0.23 -9.72 21.72
C ALA A 129 -0.36 -10.71 22.74
N ASN A 130 -1.66 -10.62 23.03
CA ASN A 130 -2.38 -11.46 23.98
C ASN A 130 -3.28 -12.50 23.30
N ASP A 131 -3.66 -12.29 22.04
CA ASP A 131 -4.47 -13.23 21.26
C ASP A 131 -4.01 -13.37 19.80
N ARG A 132 -3.31 -14.46 19.50
CA ARG A 132 -2.86 -14.77 18.13
C ARG A 132 -4.00 -14.92 17.11
N ARG A 133 -5.23 -15.21 17.55
CA ARG A 133 -6.38 -15.28 16.64
C ARG A 133 -6.79 -13.91 16.12
N THR A 134 -6.36 -12.85 16.79
CA THR A 134 -6.55 -11.48 16.35
C THR A 134 -5.34 -11.02 15.55
N ARG A 135 -5.58 -10.70 14.27
CA ARG A 135 -4.54 -10.25 13.33
C ARG A 135 -4.90 -8.88 12.78
N TYR A 136 -3.96 -7.94 12.84
CA TYR A 136 -4.16 -6.56 12.39
C TYR A 136 -3.51 -6.25 11.05
N GLY A 137 -2.66 -7.14 10.54
CA GLY A 137 -2.04 -6.98 9.24
C GLY A 137 -1.18 -8.16 8.86
N TYR A 138 -0.90 -8.33 7.58
CA TYR A 138 0.15 -9.19 7.08
C TYR A 138 0.64 -8.76 5.70
N ILE A 139 1.87 -9.13 5.36
CA ILE A 139 2.43 -9.01 4.02
C ILE A 139 2.90 -10.39 3.59
N GLY A 140 2.44 -10.83 2.42
CA GLY A 140 2.83 -12.08 1.78
C GLY A 140 3.82 -11.84 0.65
N LEU A 141 4.94 -12.56 0.69
CA LEU A 141 5.98 -12.64 -0.33
C LEU A 141 6.22 -14.12 -0.65
N ILE A 142 5.69 -14.58 -1.77
CA ILE A 142 5.80 -15.98 -2.19
C ILE A 142 7.01 -16.11 -3.13
N PRO A 143 8.00 -16.94 -2.81
CA PRO A 143 9.12 -17.20 -3.71
C PRO A 143 8.67 -18.17 -4.81
N LEU A 144 8.83 -17.74 -6.06
CA LEU A 144 8.39 -18.47 -7.24
C LEU A 144 9.44 -18.32 -8.36
N PRO A 145 9.53 -19.29 -9.29
CA PRO A 145 10.22 -19.06 -10.55
C PRO A 145 9.65 -17.81 -11.25
N GLU A 146 10.54 -16.92 -11.72
CA GLU A 146 10.15 -15.66 -12.38
C GLU A 146 9.14 -15.86 -13.53
N PRO A 147 9.22 -16.89 -14.38
CA PRO A 147 8.19 -17.14 -15.41
C PRO A 147 6.78 -17.32 -14.85
N ILE A 148 6.62 -18.01 -13.72
CA ILE A 148 5.31 -18.23 -13.08
C ILE A 148 4.73 -16.91 -12.57
N ILE A 149 5.57 -16.06 -11.98
CA ILE A 149 5.17 -14.72 -11.53
C ILE A 149 4.67 -13.89 -12.71
N LEU A 150 5.41 -13.91 -13.83
CA LEU A 150 5.03 -13.14 -15.02
C LEU A 150 3.71 -13.65 -15.61
N ASP A 151 3.49 -14.97 -15.67
CA ASP A 151 2.21 -15.52 -16.13
C ASP A 151 1.04 -15.09 -15.26
N VAL A 152 1.23 -15.02 -13.93
CA VAL A 152 0.22 -14.48 -13.00
C VAL A 152 -0.05 -13.00 -13.27
N LEU A 153 0.99 -12.17 -13.36
CA LEU A 153 0.83 -10.73 -13.61
C LEU A 153 0.21 -10.40 -14.97
N MET A 154 0.42 -11.26 -15.97
CA MET A 154 -0.19 -11.15 -17.29
C MET A 154 -1.62 -11.72 -17.35
N GLY A 155 -2.13 -12.32 -16.27
CA GLY A 155 -3.44 -12.96 -16.24
C GLY A 155 -3.52 -14.24 -17.06
N ARG A 156 -2.39 -14.88 -17.38
CA ARG A 156 -2.33 -16.19 -18.04
C ARG A 156 -2.54 -17.35 -17.07
N LYS A 157 -2.33 -17.08 -15.78
CA LYS A 157 -2.54 -17.99 -14.66
C LYS A 157 -3.19 -17.21 -13.52
N ASP A 158 -4.22 -17.75 -12.89
CA ASP A 158 -4.80 -17.13 -11.68
C ASP A 158 -3.85 -17.38 -10.49
N GLU A 159 -3.69 -16.41 -9.60
CA GLU A 159 -2.88 -16.58 -8.39
C GLU A 159 -3.34 -17.79 -7.56
N LYS A 160 -4.64 -18.07 -7.54
CA LYS A 160 -5.24 -19.20 -6.81
C LYS A 160 -4.85 -20.56 -7.41
N GLU A 161 -4.34 -20.58 -8.64
CA GLU A 161 -3.86 -21.79 -9.34
C GLU A 161 -2.38 -22.07 -9.07
N ILE A 162 -1.68 -21.24 -8.30
CA ILE A 162 -0.31 -21.55 -7.86
C ILE A 162 -0.35 -22.79 -6.97
N THR A 163 0.37 -23.83 -7.38
CA THR A 163 0.45 -25.09 -6.65
C THR A 163 1.57 -25.03 -5.61
N PRO A 164 1.51 -25.83 -4.53
CA PRO A 164 2.58 -25.88 -3.54
C PRO A 164 3.95 -26.25 -4.12
N ASP A 165 4.02 -27.05 -5.20
CA ASP A 165 5.30 -27.45 -5.79
C ASP A 165 5.98 -26.35 -6.60
N GLU A 166 5.24 -25.34 -7.04
CA GLU A 166 5.80 -24.15 -7.68
C GLU A 166 6.41 -23.17 -6.66
N ILE A 167 5.99 -23.27 -5.39
CA ILE A 167 6.52 -22.43 -4.31
C ILE A 167 7.87 -22.96 -3.88
N LEU A 168 8.88 -22.11 -4.03
CA LEU A 168 10.24 -22.41 -3.60
C LEU A 168 10.33 -22.37 -2.07
N THR A 169 11.22 -23.18 -1.48
CA THR A 169 11.55 -23.07 -0.06
C THR A 169 12.82 -22.24 0.11
N TYR A 170 13.02 -21.69 1.31
CA TYR A 170 14.26 -20.99 1.67
C TYR A 170 15.29 -21.92 2.31
N ASP A 171 15.26 -23.21 1.98
CA ASP A 171 16.20 -24.19 2.54
C ASP A 171 17.54 -24.08 1.82
N GLU A 172 17.50 -23.99 0.49
CA GLU A 172 18.67 -23.87 -0.38
C GLU A 172 19.28 -22.45 -0.36
N PRO A 173 20.60 -22.30 -0.48
CA PRO A 173 21.22 -20.99 -0.70
C PRO A 173 20.86 -20.45 -2.09
N GLY A 174 20.85 -19.13 -2.24
CA GLY A 174 20.74 -18.50 -3.55
C GLY A 174 19.89 -17.24 -3.60
N GLU A 175 19.48 -16.92 -4.83
CA GLU A 175 18.68 -15.75 -5.16
C GLU A 175 17.22 -16.11 -5.31
N TYR A 176 16.36 -15.31 -4.68
CA TYR A 176 14.92 -15.51 -4.71
C TYR A 176 14.21 -14.35 -5.40
N THR A 177 13.35 -14.69 -6.35
CA THR A 177 12.36 -13.77 -6.91
C THR A 177 11.04 -13.98 -6.18
N LEU A 178 10.44 -12.89 -5.71
CA LEU A 178 9.26 -12.93 -4.86
C LEU A 178 8.07 -12.29 -5.57
N LEU A 179 6.89 -12.90 -5.45
CA LEU A 179 5.60 -12.27 -5.72
C LEU A 179 5.03 -11.73 -4.40
N ALA A 180 4.87 -10.41 -4.32
CA ALA A 180 4.09 -9.75 -3.28
C ALA A 180 2.60 -9.97 -3.56
N ASN A 181 2.12 -11.12 -3.12
CA ASN A 181 0.77 -11.61 -3.39
C ASN A 181 -0.28 -10.92 -2.50
N SER A 182 0.15 -10.34 -1.38
CA SER A 182 -0.75 -9.69 -0.44
C SER A 182 -0.04 -8.65 0.42
N ALA A 183 -0.73 -7.54 0.68
CA ALA A 183 -0.33 -6.53 1.65
C ALA A 183 -1.59 -5.98 2.30
N VAL A 184 -2.03 -6.66 3.36
CA VAL A 184 -3.33 -6.46 3.99
C VAL A 184 -3.12 -5.87 5.36
N ILE A 185 -3.64 -4.66 5.58
CA ILE A 185 -3.47 -3.94 6.85
C ILE A 185 -4.83 -3.44 7.28
N HIS A 186 -5.18 -3.70 8.54
CA HIS A 186 -6.43 -3.24 9.10
C HIS A 186 -6.51 -1.70 8.97
N PRO A 187 -7.59 -1.12 8.41
CA PRO A 187 -7.65 0.31 8.12
C PRO A 187 -7.45 1.23 9.32
N SER A 188 -7.72 0.71 10.53
CA SER A 188 -7.48 1.46 11.77
C SER A 188 -6.02 1.58 12.19
N TYR A 189 -5.12 0.76 11.65
CA TYR A 189 -3.71 0.64 12.09
C TYR A 189 -2.71 0.64 10.90
N PRO A 190 -2.77 1.64 9.99
CA PRO A 190 -1.94 1.66 8.77
C PRO A 190 -0.43 1.66 9.04
N GLU A 191 0.01 2.13 10.20
CA GLU A 191 1.41 2.14 10.64
C GLU A 191 2.02 0.74 10.80
N LEU A 192 1.20 -0.29 11.01
CA LEU A 192 1.66 -1.68 11.12
C LEU A 192 2.32 -2.18 9.81
N ALA A 193 1.99 -1.58 8.67
CA ALA A 193 2.60 -1.91 7.37
C ALA A 193 4.14 -1.81 7.41
N ASN A 194 4.66 -0.70 7.97
CA ASN A 194 6.12 -0.50 8.04
C ASN A 194 6.76 -1.45 9.06
N ARG A 195 6.05 -1.78 10.16
CA ARG A 195 6.55 -2.73 11.18
C ARG A 195 6.72 -4.11 10.58
N ILE A 196 5.70 -4.61 9.87
CA ILE A 196 5.75 -5.92 9.19
C ILE A 196 6.85 -5.91 8.13
N LEU A 197 6.95 -4.85 7.31
CA LEU A 197 7.98 -4.72 6.29
C LEU A 197 9.39 -4.78 6.90
N HIS A 198 9.64 -4.10 8.02
CA HIS A 198 10.92 -4.18 8.72
C HIS A 198 11.20 -5.59 9.26
N GLY A 199 10.20 -6.30 9.80
CA GLY A 199 10.36 -7.68 10.24
C GLY A 199 10.76 -8.62 9.09
N ILE A 200 10.14 -8.45 7.91
CA ILE A 200 10.50 -9.20 6.70
C ILE A 200 11.93 -8.86 6.26
N MET A 201 12.30 -7.58 6.24
CA MET A 201 13.66 -7.15 5.88
C MET A 201 14.69 -7.72 6.85
N GLN A 202 14.42 -7.72 8.15
CA GLN A 202 15.32 -8.28 9.16
C GLN A 202 15.59 -9.76 8.90
N PHE A 203 14.56 -10.53 8.56
CA PHE A 203 14.76 -11.93 8.17
C PHE A 203 15.76 -12.06 7.02
N TRP A 204 15.63 -11.26 5.96
CA TRP A 204 16.55 -11.30 4.83
C TRP A 204 17.96 -10.82 5.17
N ILE A 205 18.10 -9.83 6.06
CA ILE A 205 19.41 -9.44 6.60
C ILE A 205 20.04 -10.63 7.31
N ASP A 206 19.27 -11.34 8.16
CA ASP A 206 19.77 -12.47 8.94
C ASP A 206 20.25 -13.62 8.05
N GLN A 207 19.57 -13.89 6.93
CA GLN A 207 19.95 -14.94 5.98
C GLN A 207 21.10 -14.55 5.01
N TYR A 208 21.47 -13.27 4.92
CA TYR A 208 22.50 -12.80 4.00
C TYR A 208 23.91 -13.22 4.47
N PRO A 209 24.85 -13.62 3.58
CA PRO A 209 24.76 -13.62 2.11
C PRO A 209 24.22 -14.89 1.48
N GLU A 210 23.99 -15.95 2.28
CA GLU A 210 23.60 -17.26 1.77
C GLU A 210 22.30 -17.20 0.96
N LYS A 211 21.36 -16.35 1.39
CA LYS A 211 20.08 -16.13 0.72
C LYS A 211 19.84 -14.65 0.52
N ARG A 212 19.42 -14.26 -0.68
CA ARG A 212 19.11 -12.86 -1.01
C ARG A 212 17.90 -12.72 -1.91
N ILE A 213 17.24 -11.58 -1.80
CA ILE A 213 16.17 -11.21 -2.72
C ILE A 213 16.80 -10.67 -4.00
N LYS A 214 16.38 -11.19 -5.15
CA LYS A 214 16.74 -10.66 -6.47
C LYS A 214 15.75 -9.59 -6.91
N ARG A 215 14.47 -9.93 -6.92
CA ARG A 215 13.37 -9.03 -7.32
C ARG A 215 12.11 -9.27 -6.52
N ILE A 216 11.31 -8.23 -6.35
CA ILE A 216 9.95 -8.31 -5.81
C ILE A 216 8.99 -7.77 -6.86
N TYR A 217 8.06 -8.62 -7.27
CA TYR A 217 6.98 -8.27 -8.18
C TYR A 217 5.70 -8.04 -7.38
N ALA A 218 4.86 -7.12 -7.83
CA ALA A 218 3.57 -6.86 -7.18
C ALA A 218 2.51 -6.45 -8.20
N GLN A 219 1.27 -6.84 -7.97
CA GLN A 219 0.11 -6.25 -8.63
C GLN A 219 -0.76 -5.54 -7.60
N THR A 220 -1.21 -4.32 -7.89
CA THR A 220 -2.02 -3.54 -6.96
C THR A 220 -3.47 -3.53 -7.39
N VAL A 221 -4.38 -3.90 -6.49
CA VAL A 221 -5.84 -3.91 -6.73
C VAL A 221 -6.58 -2.74 -6.07
N SER A 222 -5.86 -1.86 -5.37
CA SER A 222 -6.41 -0.70 -4.66
C SER A 222 -5.50 0.52 -4.74
N GLU A 223 -6.08 1.71 -4.52
CA GLU A 223 -5.33 2.96 -4.48
C GLU A 223 -4.26 2.96 -3.38
N GLN A 224 -4.56 2.35 -2.23
CA GLN A 224 -3.62 2.20 -1.12
C GLN A 224 -2.45 1.29 -1.51
N GLY A 225 -2.71 0.20 -2.23
CA GLY A 225 -1.67 -0.66 -2.80
C GLY A 225 -0.79 0.09 -3.79
N THR A 226 -1.39 0.86 -4.70
CA THR A 226 -0.65 1.73 -5.63
C THR A 226 0.20 2.77 -4.90
N ALA A 227 -0.34 3.40 -3.83
CA ALA A 227 0.39 4.36 -3.03
C ALA A 227 1.58 3.71 -2.31
N LEU A 228 1.42 2.48 -1.81
CA LEU A 228 2.51 1.72 -1.20
C LEU A 228 3.60 1.36 -2.22
N ALA A 229 3.23 0.84 -3.40
CA ALA A 229 4.18 0.52 -4.47
C ALA A 229 4.99 1.76 -4.88
N LYS A 230 4.33 2.92 -5.03
CA LYS A 230 5.00 4.21 -5.31
C LYS A 230 5.90 4.68 -4.17
N LYS A 231 5.46 4.55 -2.90
CA LYS A 231 6.27 4.90 -1.72
C LYS A 231 7.56 4.06 -1.62
N LEU A 232 7.47 2.80 -2.02
CA LEU A 232 8.61 1.89 -2.09
C LEU A 232 9.41 2.04 -3.38
N TYR A 233 9.02 2.95 -4.27
CA TYR A 233 9.64 3.20 -5.58
C TYR A 233 9.76 1.94 -6.44
N LEU A 234 8.73 1.08 -6.41
CA LEU A 234 8.64 0.02 -7.40
C LEU A 234 8.40 0.64 -8.79
N SER A 235 9.15 0.17 -9.77
CA SER A 235 9.03 0.58 -11.17
C SER A 235 7.80 -0.09 -11.80
N PRO A 236 7.02 0.60 -12.65
CA PRO A 236 5.98 -0.06 -13.44
C PRO A 236 6.57 -1.18 -14.29
N LEU A 237 5.87 -2.31 -14.38
CA LEU A 237 6.34 -3.46 -15.15
C LEU A 237 6.05 -3.28 -16.65
N TYR A 238 7.09 -3.47 -17.46
CA TYR A 238 7.00 -3.52 -18.91
C TYR A 238 7.53 -4.87 -19.40
N LEU A 239 6.80 -5.50 -20.32
CA LEU A 239 7.17 -6.78 -20.94
C LEU A 239 7.17 -6.66 -22.45
N MET A 240 8.02 -7.43 -23.11
CA MET A 240 8.02 -7.52 -24.58
C MET A 240 6.87 -8.42 -25.03
N GLY A 241 5.90 -7.85 -25.74
CA GLY A 241 4.82 -8.57 -26.42
C GLY A 241 5.07 -8.68 -27.93
N SER A 242 4.12 -9.27 -28.65
CA SER A 242 4.12 -9.36 -30.12
C SER A 242 4.20 -8.00 -30.80
N ASP A 243 3.58 -6.98 -30.19
CA ASP A 243 3.47 -5.62 -30.73
C ASP A 243 4.45 -4.64 -30.08
N GLY A 244 5.50 -5.16 -29.43
CA GLY A 244 6.55 -4.37 -28.77
C GLY A 244 6.40 -4.29 -27.24
N LEU A 245 6.93 -3.23 -26.65
CA LEU A 245 6.98 -3.07 -25.19
C LEU A 245 5.59 -2.70 -24.63
N VAL A 246 4.98 -3.61 -23.87
CA VAL A 246 3.65 -3.44 -23.28
C VAL A 246 3.79 -3.23 -21.78
N ARG A 247 3.12 -2.19 -21.27
CA ARG A 247 2.97 -1.96 -19.83
C ARG A 247 1.94 -2.94 -19.26
N VAL A 248 2.33 -3.74 -18.27
CA VAL A 248 1.40 -4.60 -17.54
C VAL A 248 0.60 -3.74 -16.57
N LYS A 249 -0.73 -3.82 -16.67
CA LYS A 249 -1.63 -2.95 -15.89
C LYS A 249 -1.47 -3.23 -14.39
N ASP A 250 -1.31 -2.16 -13.63
CA ASP A 250 -1.20 -2.16 -12.16
C ASP A 250 -0.12 -3.11 -11.59
N ALA A 251 0.85 -3.51 -12.41
CA ALA A 251 1.96 -4.36 -12.03
C ALA A 251 3.26 -3.56 -11.91
N TYR A 252 4.08 -3.95 -10.94
CA TYR A 252 5.30 -3.25 -10.56
C TYR A 252 6.41 -4.24 -10.19
N VAL A 253 7.66 -3.79 -10.27
CA VAL A 253 8.85 -4.54 -9.91
C VAL A 253 9.82 -3.68 -9.09
N LEU A 254 10.40 -4.27 -8.05
CA LEU A 254 11.58 -3.79 -7.35
C LEU A 254 12.76 -4.69 -7.71
N ASP A 255 13.77 -4.16 -8.39
CA ASP A 255 15.04 -4.88 -8.61
C ASP A 255 16.01 -4.54 -7.48
N MET A 256 16.42 -5.54 -6.70
CA MET A 256 17.29 -5.35 -5.55
C MET A 256 18.75 -5.11 -5.94
N ASN A 257 19.11 -5.33 -7.21
CA ASN A 257 20.43 -4.99 -7.74
C ASN A 257 20.54 -3.53 -8.18
N GLU A 258 19.41 -2.83 -8.34
CA GLU A 258 19.41 -1.40 -8.63
C GLU A 258 19.50 -0.59 -7.34
N LYS A 259 20.19 0.55 -7.40
CA LYS A 259 20.30 1.46 -6.26
C LYS A 259 18.93 2.03 -5.90
N ALA A 260 18.44 1.72 -4.70
CA ALA A 260 17.11 2.14 -4.31
C ALA A 260 16.99 3.64 -4.04
N VAL A 261 15.91 4.23 -4.57
CA VAL A 261 15.51 5.62 -4.28
C VAL A 261 14.72 5.69 -2.97
N SER A 262 13.88 4.68 -2.70
CA SER A 262 13.12 4.61 -1.45
C SER A 262 14.05 4.55 -0.25
N LYS A 263 13.87 5.44 0.72
CA LYS A 263 14.68 5.45 1.95
C LYS A 263 14.63 4.10 2.67
N VAL A 264 13.48 3.44 2.70
CA VAL A 264 13.31 2.14 3.38
C VAL A 264 14.13 1.06 2.69
N ILE A 265 13.99 0.92 1.37
CA ILE A 265 14.74 -0.08 0.60
C ILE A 265 16.24 0.21 0.60
N ARG A 266 16.63 1.50 0.51
CA ARG A 266 18.04 1.90 0.55
C ARG A 266 18.69 1.54 1.88
N LEU A 267 18.04 1.82 3.01
CA LEU A 267 18.54 1.43 4.33
C LEU A 267 18.68 -0.10 4.46
N PHE A 268 17.78 -0.86 3.83
CA PHE A 268 17.88 -2.31 3.77
C PHE A 268 19.10 -2.76 2.94
N GLN A 269 19.31 -2.20 1.75
CA GLN A 269 20.49 -2.49 0.92
C GLN A 269 21.80 -2.15 1.65
N GLU A 270 21.88 -0.97 2.29
CA GLU A 270 23.04 -0.55 3.09
C GLU A 270 23.36 -1.55 4.22
N GLN A 271 22.35 -2.13 4.87
CA GLN A 271 22.54 -3.15 5.90
C GLN A 271 23.04 -4.50 5.34
N LEU A 272 22.58 -4.90 4.15
CA LEU A 272 23.10 -6.09 3.46
C LEU A 272 24.57 -5.90 3.07
N GLU A 273 24.92 -4.74 2.51
CA GLU A 273 26.30 -4.38 2.15
C GLU A 273 27.21 -4.39 3.37
N ALA A 274 26.80 -3.77 4.48
CA ALA A 274 27.57 -3.77 5.73
C ALA A 274 27.86 -5.19 6.24
N LYS A 275 26.88 -6.10 6.14
CA LYS A 275 27.05 -7.51 6.52
C LYS A 275 27.97 -8.27 5.56
N SER A 276 27.94 -7.95 4.27
CA SER A 276 28.85 -8.54 3.27
C SER A 276 30.32 -8.30 3.61
N HIS A 277 30.66 -7.09 4.08
CA HIS A 277 32.03 -6.70 4.43
C HIS A 277 32.53 -7.34 5.71
N LEU A 278 31.63 -7.67 6.66
CA LEU A 278 31.99 -8.38 7.89
C LEU A 278 32.38 -9.83 7.62
N ASN A 279 31.72 -10.50 6.67
CA ASN A 279 31.96 -11.91 6.36
C ASN A 279 33.19 -12.16 5.46
N GLN A 280 33.87 -11.11 4.99
CA GLN A 280 35.09 -11.21 4.18
C GLN A 280 36.38 -11.03 5.00
N LYS A 281 36.28 -10.77 6.31
CA LYS A 281 37.41 -10.68 7.25
C LYS A 281 37.57 -11.98 8.02
#